data_AF-A0A9D6HHU9-F1
#
_entry.id   AF-A0A9D6HHU9-F1
#
_cell.length_a   1.000
_cell.length_b   1.000
_cell.length_c   1.000
_cell.angle_alpha   90.00
_cell.angle_beta   90.00
_cell.angle_gamma   90.00
#
_symmetry.space_group_name_H-M   'P 1'
#
loop_
_entity.id
_entity.type
_entity.pdbx_description
1 polymer ?
#
loop_
_entity_poly.entity_id
_entity_poly.type
_entity_poly.pdbx_seq_one_letter_code
_entity_poly.pdbx_strand_id
1 'polypeptide(L)'
;DHKVLGQRLAPLIKFNLIKKARLLQRLGARQGVARLWSPAAFWTLPRIQRLLPDAEQKQADYLSRYLILCAASGALERAYWGPLICAREGLIDDGDNAYPALERITHYAGVSGSVGAQRIRPSFAALAAFAALIPGSRYLGRLNKSAGLEVHAFASATELIHAAWTINGRAAALADIYDDTDLAAAECRGRDGETLADTPSIASEVPLYLLWPHSRVVRLKPGAALLPDLAIHRHAPDKTHFHHQDEHWRGMVLAGSKQEAARLLAALHPHAIGVPPRDSLLRKARNAVWTVADPRGADTLLVVKQPVNIRWYKRIADRNKPAKGLRSWNGTAELLRRGIAAAEPVAYFESRDRTAITHNWFVCAHVRADATVRELFSAYAHGADSHAGIARDEACEQLCAFLLKMHGRGVYFRDLSGGNMLVHKHDDGRLGFTLIDTGRARFYHHATPLNQRIADLTRACNKLDGDGRRRFMERYLGALGRGFSLRHRLAFKLYDLKVALKRRLRRNALYQLLRR
;
A
#
# COMPACT_ATOMS: atom_id res chain seq x y z
N ASP A 1 5.98 1.54 -25.88
CA ASP A 1 4.74 2.16 -25.39
C ASP A 1 3.60 1.34 -25.98
N HIS A 2 2.59 0.98 -25.21
CA HIS A 2 1.45 0.23 -25.76
C HIS A 2 0.67 1.05 -26.78
N LYS A 3 0.76 2.39 -26.72
CA LYS A 3 0.20 3.28 -27.74
C LYS A 3 0.94 3.23 -29.08
N VAL A 4 2.22 2.85 -29.07
CA VAL A 4 3.08 2.81 -30.27
C VAL A 4 3.21 1.40 -30.82
N LEU A 5 3.37 0.40 -29.94
CA LEU A 5 3.70 -0.98 -30.31
C LEU A 5 2.59 -1.99 -29.93
N GLY A 6 1.45 -1.50 -29.43
CA GLY A 6 0.39 -2.37 -28.89
C GLY A 6 0.77 -3.00 -27.54
N GLN A 7 -0.22 -3.60 -26.86
CA GLN A 7 -0.01 -4.20 -25.54
C GLN A 7 0.89 -5.44 -25.56
N ARG A 8 0.98 -6.14 -26.70
CA ARG A 8 1.78 -7.37 -26.84
C ARG A 8 3.28 -7.09 -26.93
N LEU A 9 3.70 -6.08 -27.71
CA LEU A 9 5.12 -5.79 -27.96
C LEU A 9 5.70 -4.75 -27.00
N ALA A 10 4.86 -3.92 -26.36
CA ALA A 10 5.32 -2.92 -25.40
C ALA A 10 6.21 -3.46 -24.25
N PRO A 11 5.94 -4.67 -23.69
CA PRO A 11 6.80 -5.25 -22.65
C PRO A 11 8.19 -5.66 -23.14
N LEU A 12 8.34 -6.00 -24.42
CA LEU A 12 9.60 -6.51 -24.99
C LEU A 12 10.65 -5.41 -25.12
N ILE A 13 10.26 -4.24 -25.62
CA ILE A 13 11.20 -3.14 -25.94
C ILE A 13 11.45 -2.22 -24.72
N LYS A 14 10.63 -2.33 -23.66
CA LYS A 14 10.68 -1.51 -22.43
C LYS A 14 10.94 -0.03 -22.74
N PHE A 15 10.05 0.56 -23.53
CA PHE A 15 10.14 1.94 -24.01
C PHE A 15 9.65 2.91 -22.92
N ASN A 16 10.55 3.25 -21.99
CA ASN A 16 10.30 4.14 -20.85
C ASN A 16 10.40 5.63 -21.23
N LEU A 17 10.12 6.53 -20.28
CA LEU A 17 10.12 7.98 -20.50
C LEU A 17 11.46 8.51 -21.05
N ILE A 18 12.58 8.09 -20.47
CA ILE A 18 13.93 8.50 -20.92
C ILE A 18 14.17 8.12 -22.39
N LYS A 19 13.85 6.87 -22.77
CA LYS A 19 13.99 6.41 -24.16
C LYS A 19 13.07 7.17 -25.11
N LYS A 20 11.84 7.47 -24.70
CA LYS A 20 10.89 8.29 -25.49
C LYS A 20 11.44 9.68 -25.75
N ALA A 21 11.88 10.37 -24.70
CA ALA A 21 12.43 11.71 -24.80
C ALA A 21 13.63 11.77 -25.76
N ARG A 22 14.58 10.84 -25.60
CA ARG A 22 15.75 10.74 -26.49
C ARG A 22 15.38 10.41 -27.93
N LEU A 23 14.38 9.55 -28.15
CA LEU A 23 13.91 9.26 -29.51
C LEU A 23 13.27 10.50 -30.15
N LEU A 24 12.39 11.20 -29.43
CA LEU A 24 11.74 12.41 -29.93
C LEU A 24 12.75 13.51 -30.26
N GLN A 25 13.76 13.71 -29.40
CA GLN A 25 14.84 14.67 -29.67
C GLN A 25 15.63 14.30 -30.92
N ARG A 26 15.98 13.02 -31.10
CA ARG A 26 16.67 12.54 -32.31
C ARG A 26 15.84 12.71 -33.57
N LEU A 27 14.53 12.46 -33.50
CA LEU A 27 13.62 12.67 -34.64
C LEU A 27 13.51 14.16 -34.98
N GLY A 28 13.34 15.02 -33.96
CA GLY A 28 13.31 16.47 -34.14
C GLY A 28 14.59 17.00 -34.79
N ALA A 29 15.75 16.60 -34.27
CA ALA A 29 17.04 17.03 -34.81
C ALA A 29 17.22 16.66 -36.29
N ARG A 30 16.75 15.47 -36.71
CA ARG A 30 16.77 15.06 -38.14
C ARG A 30 15.87 15.92 -39.03
N GLN A 31 14.88 16.59 -38.45
CA GLN A 31 13.93 17.46 -39.15
C GLN A 31 14.25 18.95 -38.92
N GLY A 32 15.43 19.29 -38.40
CA GLY A 32 15.81 20.68 -38.09
C GLY A 32 15.16 21.28 -36.83
N VAL A 33 14.43 20.48 -36.03
CA VAL A 33 13.82 20.89 -34.76
C VAL A 33 14.65 20.39 -33.59
N ALA A 34 15.74 21.12 -33.28
CA ALA A 34 16.71 20.69 -32.27
C ALA A 34 16.19 20.79 -30.82
N ARG A 35 15.20 21.67 -30.56
CA ARG A 35 14.66 21.94 -29.22
C ARG A 35 13.46 21.02 -28.95
N LEU A 36 13.48 20.35 -27.80
CA LEU A 36 12.37 19.50 -27.35
C LEU A 36 11.83 19.98 -26.01
N TRP A 37 10.55 20.33 -25.99
CA TRP A 37 9.85 20.76 -24.79
C TRP A 37 8.72 19.78 -24.47
N SER A 38 8.47 19.55 -23.18
CA SER A 38 7.25 18.90 -22.68
C SER A 38 6.32 20.00 -22.16
N PRO A 39 5.38 20.51 -22.98
CA PRO A 39 4.57 21.67 -22.61
C PRO A 39 3.59 21.38 -21.47
N ALA A 40 3.30 20.09 -21.23
CA ALA A 40 2.28 19.67 -20.29
C ALA A 40 2.49 18.22 -19.84
N ALA A 41 2.46 17.99 -18.53
CA ALA A 41 2.25 16.68 -17.92
C ALA A 41 1.47 16.85 -16.62
N PHE A 42 0.53 15.96 -16.34
CA PHE A 42 -0.22 16.00 -15.09
C PHE A 42 -0.91 14.66 -14.82
N TRP A 43 -1.35 14.50 -13.57
CA TRP A 43 -2.20 13.40 -13.15
C TRP A 43 -3.37 13.97 -12.35
N THR A 44 -4.57 13.64 -12.78
CA THR A 44 -5.81 14.13 -12.14
C THR A 44 -6.07 13.41 -10.83
N LEU A 45 -6.37 14.13 -9.76
CA LEU A 45 -6.68 13.58 -8.45
C LEU A 45 -7.83 12.55 -8.49
N PRO A 46 -8.95 12.79 -9.21
CA PRO A 46 -10.04 11.81 -9.28
C PRO A 46 -9.60 10.45 -9.83
N ARG A 47 -8.63 10.41 -10.76
CA ARG A 47 -8.09 9.17 -11.31
C ARG A 47 -7.28 8.39 -10.28
N ILE A 48 -6.52 9.08 -9.44
CA ILE A 48 -5.72 8.49 -8.36
C ILE A 48 -6.66 7.96 -7.26
N GLN A 49 -7.66 8.75 -6.88
CA GLN A 49 -8.65 8.46 -5.83
C GLN A 49 -9.48 7.21 -6.08
N ARG A 50 -9.58 6.75 -7.34
CA ARG A 50 -10.17 5.45 -7.70
C ARG A 50 -9.55 4.28 -6.94
N LEU A 51 -8.27 4.38 -6.58
CA LEU A 51 -7.53 3.33 -5.88
C LEU A 51 -6.92 3.79 -4.54
N LEU A 52 -6.41 5.02 -4.49
CA LEU A 52 -5.55 5.49 -3.42
C LEU A 52 -6.14 6.77 -2.80
N PRO A 53 -6.45 6.79 -1.49
CA PRO A 53 -7.03 7.97 -0.85
C PRO A 53 -6.07 9.15 -0.76
N ASP A 54 -4.76 8.90 -0.64
CA ASP A 54 -3.71 9.93 -0.46
C ASP A 54 -3.33 10.60 -1.79
N ALA A 55 -4.31 11.03 -2.57
CA ALA A 55 -4.15 11.37 -3.97
C ALA A 55 -3.22 12.56 -4.21
N GLU A 56 -3.25 13.58 -3.36
CA GLU A 56 -2.39 14.76 -3.47
C GLU A 56 -0.92 14.39 -3.24
N GLN A 57 -0.66 13.59 -2.21
CA GLN A 57 0.67 13.06 -1.95
C GLN A 57 1.17 12.20 -3.12
N LYS A 58 0.30 11.37 -3.71
CA LYS A 58 0.64 10.59 -4.91
C LYS A 58 0.92 11.44 -6.14
N GLN A 59 0.20 12.53 -6.31
CA GLN A 59 0.43 13.46 -7.40
C GLN A 59 1.82 14.10 -7.25
N ALA A 60 2.17 14.55 -6.05
CA ALA A 60 3.48 15.11 -5.73
C ALA A 60 4.60 14.08 -5.94
N ASP A 61 4.45 12.84 -5.45
CA ASP A 61 5.43 11.78 -5.68
C ASP A 61 5.67 11.55 -7.18
N TYR A 62 4.59 11.54 -7.98
CA TYR A 62 4.69 11.32 -9.41
C TYR A 62 5.35 12.51 -10.13
N LEU A 63 4.99 13.74 -9.74
CA LEU A 63 5.56 14.97 -10.29
C LEU A 63 7.09 14.96 -10.16
N SER A 64 7.61 14.76 -8.95
CA SER A 64 9.07 14.75 -8.72
C SER A 64 9.75 13.65 -9.53
N ARG A 65 9.21 12.43 -9.51
CA ARG A 65 9.75 11.30 -10.29
C ARG A 65 9.73 11.57 -11.80
N TYR A 66 8.66 12.18 -12.31
CA TYR A 66 8.52 12.54 -13.71
C TYR A 66 9.58 13.56 -14.13
N LEU A 67 9.75 14.64 -13.36
CA LEU A 67 10.70 15.70 -13.67
C LEU A 67 12.16 15.24 -13.54
N ILE A 68 12.49 14.44 -12.54
CA ILE A 68 13.83 13.82 -12.42
C ILE A 68 14.12 12.94 -13.63
N LEU A 69 13.15 12.13 -14.08
CA LEU A 69 13.33 11.30 -15.28
C LEU A 69 13.42 12.12 -16.57
N CYS A 70 12.74 13.28 -16.65
CA CYS A 70 12.91 14.23 -17.75
C CYS A 70 14.34 14.81 -17.75
N ALA A 71 14.83 15.28 -16.61
CA ALA A 71 16.20 15.78 -16.46
C ALA A 71 17.24 14.69 -16.79
N ALA A 72 17.07 13.49 -16.24
CA ALA A 72 17.93 12.32 -16.50
C ALA A 72 17.95 11.90 -17.98
N SER A 73 16.95 12.28 -18.77
CA SER A 73 16.97 12.01 -20.20
C SER A 73 18.05 12.82 -20.93
N GLY A 74 18.39 14.01 -20.44
CA GLY A 74 19.24 15.00 -21.10
C GLY A 74 18.66 15.53 -22.43
N ALA A 75 17.41 15.19 -22.74
CA ALA A 75 16.82 15.41 -24.06
C ALA A 75 15.86 16.59 -24.12
N LEU A 76 15.24 16.96 -22.99
CA LEU A 76 14.31 18.08 -22.92
C LEU A 76 15.03 19.33 -22.44
N GLU A 77 14.82 20.44 -23.13
CA GLU A 77 15.25 21.76 -22.66
C GLU A 77 14.30 22.28 -21.58
N ARG A 78 13.00 21.98 -21.70
CA ARG A 78 11.96 22.40 -20.75
C ARG A 78 10.95 21.29 -20.51
N ALA A 79 10.53 21.14 -19.26
CA ALA A 79 9.43 20.26 -18.87
C ALA A 79 8.50 21.01 -17.92
N TYR A 80 7.25 21.17 -18.33
CA TYR A 80 6.20 21.86 -17.59
C TYR A 80 5.24 20.86 -16.94
N TRP A 81 4.59 21.31 -15.86
CA TRP A 81 3.64 20.52 -15.09
C TRP A 81 2.28 21.23 -15.00
N GLY A 82 1.26 20.62 -15.60
CA GLY A 82 -0.16 20.94 -15.42
C GLY A 82 -0.58 22.42 -15.35
N PRO A 83 -1.82 22.68 -14.91
CA PRO A 83 -2.23 24.01 -14.46
C PRO A 83 -1.61 24.36 -13.09
N LEU A 84 -1.36 25.65 -12.83
CA LEU A 84 -0.89 26.10 -11.52
C LEU A 84 -1.98 26.01 -10.45
N ILE A 85 -3.18 26.52 -10.74
CA ILE A 85 -4.35 26.55 -9.83
C ILE A 85 -5.49 25.76 -10.47
N CYS A 86 -5.95 24.70 -9.80
CA CYS A 86 -7.09 23.88 -10.20
C CYS A 86 -7.38 22.83 -9.12
N ALA A 87 -8.63 22.71 -8.67
CA ALA A 87 -9.02 21.69 -7.69
C ALA A 87 -8.75 20.25 -8.14
N ARG A 88 -8.75 19.96 -9.45
CA ARG A 88 -8.65 18.58 -9.95
C ARG A 88 -7.22 18.09 -10.21
N GLU A 89 -6.31 18.98 -10.59
CA GLU A 89 -4.94 18.61 -10.96
C GLU A 89 -3.88 19.70 -10.72
N GLY A 90 -4.27 20.88 -10.25
CA GLY A 90 -3.36 21.99 -10.05
C GLY A 90 -2.37 21.77 -8.92
N LEU A 91 -1.37 22.65 -8.82
CA LEU A 91 -0.47 22.73 -7.66
C LEU A 91 -1.11 23.47 -6.48
N ILE A 92 -2.09 24.31 -6.77
CA ILE A 92 -2.92 25.03 -5.81
C ILE A 92 -4.37 24.60 -6.03
N ASP A 93 -5.03 24.21 -4.95
CA ASP A 93 -6.45 23.95 -4.88
C ASP A 93 -7.21 25.28 -4.85
N ASP A 94 -8.18 25.49 -5.74
CA ASP A 94 -9.08 26.65 -5.69
C ASP A 94 -10.46 26.34 -5.08
N GLY A 95 -10.68 25.10 -4.61
CA GLY A 95 -11.92 24.69 -3.96
C GLY A 95 -13.10 24.46 -4.93
N ASP A 96 -12.97 24.84 -6.20
CA ASP A 96 -14.00 24.62 -7.22
C ASP A 96 -13.84 23.24 -7.88
N ASN A 97 -14.69 22.30 -7.44
CA ASN A 97 -14.67 20.92 -7.93
C ASN A 97 -15.42 20.72 -9.26
N ALA A 98 -15.99 21.79 -9.84
CA ALA A 98 -16.66 21.70 -11.14
C ALA A 98 -15.67 21.28 -12.24
N TYR A 99 -16.15 20.51 -13.22
CA TYR A 99 -15.36 20.26 -14.42
C TYR A 99 -15.39 21.54 -15.27
N PRO A 100 -14.22 22.14 -15.60
CA PRO A 100 -14.22 23.36 -16.38
C PRO A 100 -14.76 23.06 -17.79
N ALA A 101 -15.49 24.02 -18.38
CA ALA A 101 -16.01 23.88 -19.74
C ALA A 101 -14.91 23.65 -20.78
N LEU A 102 -13.70 24.16 -20.52
CA LEU A 102 -12.49 23.89 -21.28
C LEU A 102 -11.38 23.40 -20.33
N GLU A 103 -10.56 22.43 -20.76
CA GLU A 103 -9.43 21.99 -19.93
C GLU A 103 -8.47 23.16 -19.67
N ARG A 104 -8.16 23.45 -18.40
CA ARG A 104 -7.31 24.59 -18.00
C ARG A 104 -5.90 24.55 -18.59
N ILE A 105 -5.47 23.39 -19.07
CA ILE A 105 -4.17 23.25 -19.75
C ILE A 105 -4.17 23.80 -21.17
N THR A 106 -5.35 23.92 -21.80
CA THR A 106 -5.50 24.45 -23.15
C THR A 106 -5.65 25.98 -23.11
N HIS A 107 -6.38 26.49 -22.13
CA HIS A 107 -6.60 27.92 -21.95
C HIS A 107 -6.89 28.24 -20.49
N TYR A 108 -6.08 29.15 -19.93
CA TYR A 108 -6.20 29.57 -18.54
C TYR A 108 -6.98 30.89 -18.45
N ALA A 109 -8.28 30.82 -18.76
CA ALA A 109 -9.13 32.01 -18.90
C ALA A 109 -9.27 32.84 -17.61
N GLY A 110 -9.15 32.19 -16.46
CA GLY A 110 -9.31 32.82 -15.14
C GLY A 110 -9.16 31.80 -14.02
N VAL A 111 -9.14 32.30 -12.78
CA VAL A 111 -9.11 31.48 -11.57
C VAL A 111 -10.53 31.45 -11.00
N SER A 112 -11.13 30.26 -10.94
CA SER A 112 -12.41 30.05 -10.24
C SER A 112 -12.20 30.01 -8.72
N GLY A 113 -13.27 30.14 -7.94
CA GLY A 113 -13.21 30.12 -6.49
C GLY A 113 -12.78 31.45 -5.86
N SER A 114 -12.71 31.51 -4.53
CA SER A 114 -12.27 32.68 -3.78
C SER A 114 -10.80 32.55 -3.38
N VAL A 115 -10.06 33.66 -3.37
CA VAL A 115 -8.63 33.67 -2.97
C VAL A 115 -8.42 33.09 -1.57
N GLY A 116 -9.34 33.37 -0.64
CA GLY A 116 -9.28 32.84 0.74
C GLY A 116 -9.53 31.33 0.86
N ALA A 117 -10.10 30.70 -0.16
CA ALA A 117 -10.30 29.24 -0.20
C ALA A 117 -9.11 28.49 -0.83
N GLN A 118 -8.10 29.22 -1.33
CA GLN A 118 -6.97 28.59 -2.01
C GLN A 118 -6.05 27.88 -1.04
N ARG A 119 -5.64 26.65 -1.39
CA ARG A 119 -4.73 25.86 -0.57
C ARG A 119 -3.60 25.29 -1.41
N ILE A 120 -2.37 25.53 -0.97
CA ILE A 120 -1.17 24.96 -1.58
C ILE A 120 -1.18 23.44 -1.36
N ARG A 121 -0.97 22.68 -2.45
CA ARG A 121 -0.86 21.21 -2.39
C ARG A 121 0.60 20.80 -2.23
N PRO A 122 0.88 19.58 -1.73
CA PRO A 122 2.25 19.07 -1.62
C PRO A 122 3.03 19.09 -2.94
N SER A 123 2.35 18.96 -4.09
CA SER A 123 2.97 19.01 -5.42
C SER A 123 3.62 20.35 -5.73
N PHE A 124 3.14 21.45 -5.13
CA PHE A 124 3.78 22.76 -5.28
C PHE A 124 5.17 22.77 -4.65
N ALA A 125 5.28 22.33 -3.38
CA ALA A 125 6.55 22.23 -2.67
C ALA A 125 7.49 21.24 -3.36
N ALA A 126 6.97 20.10 -3.81
CA ALA A 126 7.72 19.11 -4.57
C ALA A 126 8.31 19.68 -5.89
N LEU A 127 7.57 20.54 -6.60
CA LEU A 127 8.06 21.23 -7.79
C LEU A 127 9.12 22.26 -7.44
N ALA A 128 8.91 23.06 -6.39
CA ALA A 128 9.86 24.06 -5.92
C ALA A 128 11.19 23.41 -5.52
N ALA A 129 11.14 22.30 -4.77
CA ALA A 129 12.31 21.52 -4.39
C ALA A 129 13.07 20.97 -5.60
N PHE A 130 12.36 20.41 -6.58
CA PHE A 130 12.99 19.97 -7.83
C PHE A 130 13.68 21.14 -8.55
N ALA A 131 12.99 22.28 -8.68
CA ALA A 131 13.49 23.45 -9.38
C ALA A 131 14.74 24.06 -8.71
N ALA A 132 14.83 23.96 -7.39
CA ALA A 132 15.99 24.42 -6.62
C ALA A 132 17.19 23.45 -6.71
N LEU A 133 16.95 22.14 -6.73
CA LEU A 133 18.01 21.13 -6.57
C LEU A 133 18.59 20.62 -7.90
N ILE A 134 17.77 20.46 -8.94
CA ILE A 134 18.17 19.66 -10.12
C ILE A 134 18.57 20.50 -11.33
N PRO A 135 17.81 21.53 -11.77
CA PRO A 135 18.23 22.41 -12.87
C PRO A 135 19.62 23.00 -12.65
N GLY A 136 20.39 23.15 -13.74
CA GLY A 136 21.79 23.60 -13.68
C GLY A 136 22.80 22.50 -13.33
N SER A 137 22.35 21.32 -12.90
CA SER A 137 23.24 20.18 -12.61
C SER A 137 23.52 19.32 -13.85
N ARG A 138 24.72 18.73 -13.90
CA ARG A 138 25.08 17.69 -14.87
C ARG A 138 24.56 16.33 -14.41
N TYR A 139 23.79 15.64 -15.25
CA TYR A 139 23.37 14.27 -14.97
C TYR A 139 24.54 13.29 -15.16
N LEU A 140 24.88 12.54 -14.10
CA LEU A 140 25.99 11.59 -14.09
C LEU A 140 25.56 10.16 -14.45
N GLY A 141 24.27 9.85 -14.31
CA GLY A 141 23.72 8.55 -14.68
C GLY A 141 22.82 7.94 -13.62
N ARG A 142 22.26 6.78 -13.97
CA ARG A 142 21.52 5.93 -13.04
C ARG A 142 22.51 4.94 -12.44
N LEU A 143 22.64 4.95 -11.12
CA LEU A 143 23.67 4.19 -10.42
C LEU A 143 23.25 2.73 -10.14
N ASN A 144 21.95 2.47 -10.00
CA ASN A 144 21.45 1.13 -9.69
C ASN A 144 21.10 0.32 -10.95
N LYS A 145 21.30 -1.01 -10.90
CA LYS A 145 20.94 -1.95 -12.00
C LYS A 145 19.63 -2.70 -11.74
N SER A 146 19.20 -2.77 -10.48
CA SER A 146 18.02 -3.51 -10.03
C SER A 146 16.71 -2.91 -10.55
N ALA A 147 15.72 -3.76 -10.78
CA ALA A 147 14.39 -3.31 -11.17
C ALA A 147 13.62 -2.73 -9.98
N GLY A 148 12.95 -1.60 -10.20
CA GLY A 148 12.03 -1.02 -9.25
C GLY A 148 12.66 -0.11 -8.18
N LEU A 149 13.98 -0.12 -8.03
CA LEU A 149 14.74 0.96 -7.40
C LEU A 149 15.20 1.93 -8.50
N GLU A 150 15.27 3.21 -8.19
CA GLU A 150 15.85 4.24 -9.06
C GLU A 150 16.75 5.13 -8.21
N VAL A 151 18.03 5.21 -8.59
CA VAL A 151 19.02 6.10 -7.97
C VAL A 151 19.71 6.87 -9.09
N HIS A 152 19.44 8.17 -9.15
CA HIS A 152 19.92 9.07 -10.20
C HIS A 152 20.92 10.07 -9.61
N ALA A 153 22.13 10.12 -10.16
CA ALA A 153 23.17 11.02 -9.72
C ALA A 153 23.24 12.28 -10.60
N PHE A 154 23.34 13.42 -9.95
CA PHE A 154 23.52 14.74 -10.54
C PHE A 154 24.69 15.43 -9.84
N ALA A 155 25.40 16.30 -10.56
CA ALA A 155 26.44 17.13 -10.00
C ALA A 155 26.14 18.60 -10.33
N SER A 156 25.90 19.39 -9.31
CA SER A 156 25.87 20.86 -9.42
C SER A 156 27.31 21.40 -9.33
N ALA A 157 27.47 22.72 -9.31
CA ALA A 157 28.77 23.35 -9.10
C ALA A 157 29.37 23.04 -7.72
N THR A 158 28.53 22.80 -6.70
CA THR A 158 28.94 22.67 -5.30
C THR A 158 28.61 21.31 -4.68
N GLU A 159 27.67 20.56 -5.26
CA GLU A 159 27.10 19.37 -4.64
C GLU A 159 27.06 18.16 -5.59
N LEU A 160 27.26 16.97 -5.03
CA LEU A 160 26.83 15.70 -5.58
C LEU A 160 25.44 15.39 -5.01
N ILE A 161 24.47 15.11 -5.88
CA ILE A 161 23.08 14.88 -5.51
C ILE A 161 22.64 13.51 -6.01
N HIS A 162 22.22 12.63 -5.12
CA HIS A 162 21.51 11.41 -5.48
C HIS A 162 20.02 11.56 -5.19
N ALA A 163 19.20 11.46 -6.23
CA ALA A 163 17.76 11.31 -6.09
C ALA A 163 17.40 9.83 -6.11
N ALA A 164 16.86 9.32 -4.99
CA ALA A 164 16.55 7.91 -4.77
C ALA A 164 15.06 7.69 -4.50
N TRP A 165 14.46 6.71 -5.18
CA TRP A 165 13.09 6.26 -4.89
C TRP A 165 12.87 4.81 -5.33
N THR A 166 11.74 4.25 -4.93
CA THR A 166 11.28 2.93 -5.38
C THR A 166 9.92 3.03 -6.09
N ILE A 167 9.54 1.95 -6.78
CA ILE A 167 8.20 1.84 -7.36
C ILE A 167 7.12 1.82 -6.27
N ASN A 168 5.89 2.13 -6.67
CA ASN A 168 4.79 2.38 -5.74
C ASN A 168 4.58 1.28 -4.70
N GLY A 169 4.47 1.69 -3.44
CA GLY A 169 4.27 0.83 -2.28
C GLY A 169 5.43 -0.11 -1.96
N ARG A 170 6.62 0.07 -2.55
CA ARG A 170 7.83 -0.74 -2.24
C ARG A 170 8.82 0.06 -1.40
N ALA A 171 9.85 -0.63 -0.93
CA ALA A 171 10.92 -0.05 -0.15
C ALA A 171 12.27 -0.73 -0.47
N ALA A 172 13.36 0.00 -0.24
CA ALA A 172 14.72 -0.51 -0.24
C ALA A 172 15.44 0.07 0.99
N ALA A 173 16.20 -0.73 1.72
CA ALA A 173 16.94 -0.24 2.88
C ALA A 173 18.12 0.62 2.42
N LEU A 174 18.28 1.83 2.97
CA LEU A 174 19.42 2.68 2.60
C LEU A 174 20.76 2.04 2.97
N ALA A 175 20.80 1.32 4.10
CA ALA A 175 21.99 0.57 4.53
C ALA A 175 22.40 -0.55 3.54
N ASP A 176 21.46 -1.07 2.73
CA ASP A 176 21.75 -2.04 1.66
C ASP A 176 22.15 -1.37 0.34
N ILE A 177 21.98 -0.04 0.23
CA ILE A 177 22.26 0.74 -0.98
C ILE A 177 23.59 1.48 -0.85
N TYR A 178 23.88 2.05 0.32
CA TYR A 178 25.01 2.95 0.55
C TYR A 178 25.89 2.46 1.70
N ASP A 179 27.17 2.86 1.67
CA ASP A 179 28.07 2.70 2.81
C ASP A 179 27.67 3.62 3.97
N ASP A 180 27.89 3.14 5.20
CA ASP A 180 27.41 3.81 6.40
C ASP A 180 28.09 5.18 6.59
N THR A 181 29.35 5.29 6.16
CA THR A 181 30.11 6.55 6.17
C THR A 181 29.56 7.57 5.18
N ASP A 182 29.08 7.12 4.02
CA ASP A 182 28.45 8.00 3.04
C ASP A 182 27.06 8.43 3.50
N LEU A 183 26.28 7.53 4.11
CA LEU A 183 24.97 7.89 4.69
C LEU A 183 25.10 8.89 5.83
N ALA A 184 26.08 8.70 6.72
CA ALA A 184 26.32 9.60 7.84
C ALA A 184 26.77 10.99 7.40
N ALA A 185 27.47 11.09 6.27
CA ALA A 185 27.94 12.35 5.70
C ALA A 185 26.91 13.05 4.79
N ALA A 186 25.77 12.42 4.50
CA ALA A 186 24.77 12.96 3.58
C ALA A 186 23.85 13.96 4.28
N GLU A 187 23.67 15.15 3.69
CA GLU A 187 22.48 15.94 3.98
C GLU A 187 21.28 15.28 3.29
N CYS A 188 20.24 14.96 4.06
CA CYS A 188 19.04 14.32 3.55
C CYS A 188 17.92 15.37 3.39
N ARG A 189 17.41 15.54 2.18
CA ARG A 189 16.22 16.37 1.91
C ARG A 189 15.05 15.53 1.42
N GLY A 190 13.87 15.82 1.96
CA GLY A 190 12.63 15.20 1.52
C GLY A 190 12.18 15.65 0.13
N ARG A 191 11.10 15.05 -0.36
CA ARG A 191 10.52 15.36 -1.67
C ARG A 191 10.15 16.84 -1.79
N ASP A 192 9.68 17.44 -0.70
CA ASP A 192 9.11 18.78 -0.65
C ASP A 192 10.17 19.84 -0.32
N GLY A 193 11.44 19.43 -0.19
CA GLY A 193 12.60 20.30 0.00
C GLY A 193 13.00 20.51 1.45
N GLU A 194 12.27 19.93 2.40
CA GLU A 194 12.55 19.98 3.82
C GLU A 194 13.83 19.19 4.16
N THR A 195 14.71 19.76 4.99
CA THR A 195 15.86 19.04 5.54
C THR A 195 15.38 18.06 6.59
N LEU A 196 15.77 16.80 6.47
CA LEU A 196 15.39 15.73 7.37
C LEU A 196 16.38 15.67 8.54
N ALA A 197 15.87 15.73 9.77
CA ALA A 197 16.68 15.71 10.98
C ALA A 197 17.44 14.39 11.18
N ASP A 198 16.85 13.27 10.72
CA ASP A 198 17.46 11.94 10.76
C ASP A 198 17.56 11.37 9.34
N THR A 199 18.64 10.64 9.07
CA THR A 199 18.79 9.83 7.86
C THR A 199 17.66 8.78 7.79
N PRO A 200 16.83 8.77 6.74
CA PRO A 200 15.79 7.76 6.59
C PRO A 200 16.34 6.34 6.53
N SER A 201 15.65 5.36 7.12
CA SER A 201 16.11 3.96 7.03
C SER A 201 15.89 3.33 5.65
N ILE A 202 14.95 3.86 4.87
CA ILE A 202 14.54 3.30 3.57
C ILE A 202 14.41 4.38 2.48
N ALA A 203 14.69 3.99 1.24
CA ALA A 203 14.14 4.63 0.06
C ALA A 203 12.73 4.07 -0.21
N SER A 204 11.79 4.95 -0.57
CA SER A 204 10.38 4.62 -0.78
C SER A 204 9.86 5.19 -2.10
N GLU A 205 8.56 5.10 -2.36
CA GLU A 205 7.93 5.75 -3.51
C GLU A 205 7.95 7.29 -3.47
N VAL A 206 8.26 7.88 -2.30
CA VAL A 206 8.53 9.31 -2.13
C VAL A 206 10.02 9.53 -2.43
N PRO A 207 10.37 10.40 -3.40
CA PRO A 207 11.77 10.74 -3.67
C PRO A 207 12.50 11.30 -2.45
N LEU A 208 13.72 10.82 -2.26
CA LEU A 208 14.67 11.30 -1.27
C LEU A 208 15.88 11.88 -2.02
N TYR A 209 16.32 13.07 -1.63
CA TYR A 209 17.57 13.66 -2.11
C TYR A 209 18.64 13.48 -1.04
N LEU A 210 19.77 12.88 -1.43
CA LEU A 210 20.97 12.75 -0.62
C LEU A 210 22.04 13.65 -1.23
N LEU A 211 22.57 14.58 -0.45
CA LEU A 211 23.50 15.60 -0.90
C LEU A 211 24.85 15.46 -0.19
N TRP A 212 25.92 15.63 -0.95
CA TRP A 212 27.29 15.67 -0.46
C TRP A 212 28.05 16.81 -1.15
N PRO A 213 29.20 17.26 -0.62
CA PRO A 213 30.11 18.12 -1.37
C PRO A 213 30.46 17.52 -2.73
N HIS A 214 30.59 18.35 -3.78
CA HIS A 214 30.87 17.90 -5.16
C HIS A 214 32.09 16.97 -5.27
N SER A 215 33.08 17.13 -4.40
CA SER A 215 34.31 16.31 -4.38
C SER A 215 34.12 14.91 -3.81
N ARG A 216 33.00 14.63 -3.11
CA ARG A 216 32.73 13.30 -2.53
C ARG A 216 32.43 12.31 -3.65
N VAL A 217 33.00 11.11 -3.54
CA VAL A 217 32.70 9.99 -4.45
C VAL A 217 31.86 8.96 -3.70
N VAL A 218 30.59 8.85 -4.07
CA VAL A 218 29.65 7.91 -3.44
C VAL A 218 29.33 6.78 -4.41
N ARG A 219 29.54 5.54 -3.99
CA ARG A 219 29.23 4.34 -4.78
C ARG A 219 28.13 3.53 -4.10
N LEU A 220 27.29 2.89 -4.91
CA LEU A 220 26.28 1.99 -4.35
C LEU A 220 26.92 0.64 -4.02
N LYS A 221 26.49 0.03 -2.91
CA LYS A 221 26.84 -1.34 -2.55
C LYS A 221 26.40 -2.31 -3.66
N PRO A 222 27.18 -3.37 -3.94
CA PRO A 222 26.77 -4.43 -4.85
C PRO A 222 25.43 -5.03 -4.40
N GLY A 223 24.48 -5.17 -5.33
CA GLY A 223 23.18 -5.76 -5.02
C GLY A 223 22.11 -4.80 -4.51
N ALA A 224 22.38 -3.47 -4.48
CA ALA A 224 21.38 -2.44 -4.18
C ALA A 224 20.05 -2.69 -4.91
N ALA A 225 19.01 -3.07 -4.16
CA ALA A 225 17.74 -3.55 -4.69
C ALA A 225 16.59 -3.30 -3.70
N LEU A 226 15.36 -3.61 -4.15
CA LEU A 226 14.19 -3.59 -3.28
C LEU A 226 14.30 -4.66 -2.19
N LEU A 227 13.75 -4.35 -1.01
CA LEU A 227 13.46 -5.35 0.00
C LEU A 227 12.46 -6.37 -0.59
N PRO A 228 12.82 -7.67 -0.67
CA PRO A 228 12.03 -8.65 -1.39
C PRO A 228 10.59 -8.74 -0.88
N ASP A 229 9.64 -8.68 -1.81
CA ASP A 229 8.18 -8.80 -1.58
C ASP A 229 7.54 -7.75 -0.66
N LEU A 230 8.31 -6.93 0.04
CA LEU A 230 7.82 -5.96 1.03
C LEU A 230 6.89 -4.93 0.40
N ALA A 231 5.77 -4.65 1.06
CA ALA A 231 4.86 -3.57 0.76
C ALA A 231 4.77 -2.59 1.94
N ILE A 232 4.61 -1.30 1.64
CA ILE A 232 4.49 -0.23 2.64
C ILE A 232 3.33 0.71 2.30
N HIS A 233 2.77 1.36 3.32
CA HIS A 233 1.90 2.53 3.16
C HIS A 233 2.69 3.77 3.56
N ARG A 234 3.44 4.35 2.61
CA ARG A 234 4.41 5.43 2.93
C ARG A 234 3.75 6.68 3.53
N HIS A 235 2.52 6.98 3.11
CA HIS A 235 1.73 8.14 3.53
C HIS A 235 0.84 7.83 4.74
N ALA A 236 1.28 6.91 5.60
CA ALA A 236 0.65 6.72 6.90
C ALA A 236 0.76 8.03 7.72
N PRO A 237 -0.34 8.53 8.31
CA PRO A 237 -0.32 9.77 9.09
C PRO A 237 0.71 9.70 10.21
N ASP A 238 1.55 10.73 10.30
CA ASP A 238 2.54 10.95 11.38
C ASP A 238 3.50 9.78 11.66
N LYS A 239 3.64 8.85 10.71
CA LYS A 239 4.45 7.64 10.89
C LYS A 239 5.31 7.35 9.66
N THR A 240 6.45 6.73 9.92
CA THR A 240 7.36 6.25 8.88
C THR A 240 7.88 4.85 9.19
N HIS A 241 8.57 4.28 8.22
CA HIS A 241 9.03 2.90 8.22
C HIS A 241 10.50 2.84 8.60
N PHE A 242 10.82 2.01 9.59
CA PHE A 242 12.16 1.79 10.12
C PHE A 242 12.59 0.35 9.82
N HIS A 243 13.53 0.19 8.89
CA HIS A 243 14.13 -1.10 8.59
C HIS A 243 15.01 -1.57 9.75
N HIS A 244 14.90 -2.84 10.11
CA HIS A 244 15.73 -3.47 11.14
C HIS A 244 16.40 -4.72 10.57
N GLN A 245 17.68 -4.90 10.88
CA GLN A 245 18.42 -6.11 10.58
C GLN A 245 19.53 -6.33 11.61
N ASP A 246 19.60 -7.53 12.15
CA ASP A 246 20.70 -8.03 12.99
C ASP A 246 21.20 -9.39 12.48
N GLU A 247 22.00 -10.09 13.29
CA GLU A 247 22.58 -11.39 12.93
C GLU A 247 21.53 -12.44 12.56
N HIS A 248 20.39 -12.48 13.24
CA HIS A 248 19.40 -13.55 13.15
C HIS A 248 18.08 -13.13 12.52
N TRP A 249 17.75 -11.83 12.59
CA TRP A 249 16.44 -11.31 12.23
C TRP A 249 16.55 -10.13 11.26
N ARG A 250 15.49 -9.98 10.47
CA ARG A 250 15.22 -8.78 9.69
C ARG A 250 13.75 -8.41 9.81
N GLY A 251 13.43 -7.15 9.65
CA GLY A 251 12.08 -6.67 9.87
C GLY A 251 11.85 -5.21 9.47
N MET A 252 10.64 -4.76 9.76
CA MET A 252 10.21 -3.38 9.58
C MET A 252 9.34 -2.99 10.76
N VAL A 253 9.52 -1.76 11.24
CA VAL A 253 8.71 -1.14 12.29
C VAL A 253 8.05 0.12 11.73
N LEU A 254 6.78 0.32 12.04
CA LEU A 254 6.06 1.56 11.76
C LEU A 254 6.01 2.40 13.04
N ALA A 255 6.61 3.60 13.02
CA ALA A 255 6.73 4.46 14.19
C ALA A 255 6.69 5.95 13.81
N GLY A 256 6.33 6.81 14.78
CA GLY A 256 6.32 8.27 14.59
C GLY A 256 7.70 8.93 14.58
N SER A 257 8.68 8.31 15.24
CA SER A 257 10.05 8.83 15.31
C SER A 257 11.07 7.69 15.46
N LYS A 258 12.36 8.02 15.32
CA LYS A 258 13.46 7.08 15.54
C LYS A 258 13.50 6.59 16.99
N GLN A 259 13.20 7.45 17.96
CA GLN A 259 13.13 7.08 19.38
C GLN A 259 11.96 6.14 19.66
N GLU A 260 10.78 6.38 19.05
CA GLU A 260 9.66 5.44 19.14
C GLU A 260 9.99 4.10 18.48
N ALA A 261 10.63 4.11 17.30
CA ALA A 261 11.07 2.91 16.62
C ALA A 261 12.04 2.09 17.49
N ALA A 262 13.00 2.73 18.15
CA ALA A 262 13.92 2.08 19.07
C ALA A 262 13.21 1.44 20.27
N ARG A 263 12.24 2.13 20.88
CA ARG A 263 11.41 1.57 21.97
C ARG A 263 10.60 0.35 21.50
N LEU A 264 9.96 0.46 20.33
CA LEU A 264 9.21 -0.65 19.73
C LEU A 264 10.12 -1.83 19.40
N LEU A 265 11.31 -1.59 18.83
CA LEU A 265 12.28 -2.64 18.55
C LEU A 265 12.72 -3.34 19.83
N ALA A 266 13.12 -2.59 20.87
CA ALA A 266 13.57 -3.18 22.14
C ALA A 266 12.51 -4.10 22.78
N ALA A 267 11.24 -3.70 22.75
CA ALA A 267 10.15 -4.46 23.36
C ALA A 267 9.59 -5.58 22.46
N LEU A 268 9.56 -5.36 21.14
CA LEU A 268 8.91 -6.26 20.18
C LEU A 268 9.88 -7.20 19.44
N HIS A 269 11.18 -7.07 19.68
CA HIS A 269 12.16 -7.93 19.06
C HIS A 269 11.88 -9.41 19.38
N PRO A 270 12.03 -10.32 18.40
CA PRO A 270 12.72 -11.60 18.54
C PRO A 270 12.85 -12.22 19.92
N HIS A 271 13.86 -11.69 20.59
CA HIS A 271 14.39 -12.17 21.85
C HIS A 271 13.60 -11.63 23.06
N ALA A 272 12.85 -10.54 22.90
CA ALA A 272 12.10 -9.89 23.97
C ALA A 272 10.67 -10.44 24.11
N ILE A 273 9.92 -10.62 23.01
CA ILE A 273 8.53 -11.11 23.08
C ILE A 273 8.47 -12.57 23.55
N GLY A 274 9.46 -13.38 23.18
CA GLY A 274 9.54 -14.79 23.58
C GLY A 274 8.36 -15.64 23.10
N VAL A 275 7.98 -16.63 23.93
CA VAL A 275 6.91 -17.60 23.66
C VAL A 275 5.58 -17.08 24.22
N PRO A 276 4.44 -17.27 23.53
CA PRO A 276 3.12 -16.83 24.00
C PRO A 276 2.83 -17.30 25.45
N PRO A 277 2.57 -16.37 26.39
CA PRO A 277 2.07 -16.70 27.73
C PRO A 277 0.74 -17.45 27.66
N ARG A 278 0.42 -18.30 28.65
CA ARG A 278 -0.84 -19.06 28.67
C ARG A 278 -2.07 -18.16 28.74
N ASP A 279 -1.99 -17.06 29.50
CA ASP A 279 -3.14 -16.20 29.82
C ASP A 279 -3.44 -15.16 28.73
N SER A 280 -2.47 -14.85 27.87
CA SER A 280 -2.61 -13.88 26.77
C SER A 280 -3.04 -14.54 25.44
N LEU A 281 -3.29 -15.85 25.44
CA LEU A 281 -3.46 -16.66 24.25
C LEU A 281 -4.89 -16.56 23.68
N LEU A 282 -5.06 -15.74 22.64
CA LEU A 282 -6.33 -15.63 21.92
C LEU A 282 -6.67 -16.90 21.12
N ARG A 283 -5.64 -17.58 20.58
CA ARG A 283 -5.83 -18.78 19.77
C ARG A 283 -4.53 -19.58 19.62
N LYS A 284 -4.58 -20.89 19.88
CA LYS A 284 -3.50 -21.85 19.54
C LYS A 284 -4.02 -22.94 18.62
N ALA A 285 -3.75 -22.79 17.33
CA ALA A 285 -4.04 -23.82 16.34
C ALA A 285 -2.86 -23.92 15.35
N ARG A 286 -3.07 -23.56 14.08
CA ARG A 286 -1.98 -23.49 13.09
C ARG A 286 -1.07 -22.28 13.28
N ASN A 287 -1.58 -21.25 13.94
CA ASN A 287 -0.86 -20.05 14.35
C ASN A 287 -1.16 -19.85 15.84
N ALA A 288 -0.19 -19.32 16.57
CA ALA A 288 -0.37 -18.71 17.87
C ALA A 288 -0.71 -17.24 17.66
N VAL A 289 -1.73 -16.77 18.37
CA VAL A 289 -2.13 -15.36 18.42
C VAL A 289 -2.29 -14.98 19.88
N TRP A 290 -1.60 -13.95 20.33
CA TRP A 290 -1.64 -13.48 21.72
C TRP A 290 -1.50 -11.96 21.79
N THR A 291 -1.85 -11.39 22.93
CA THR A 291 -1.68 -9.95 23.22
C THR A 291 -0.40 -9.68 23.99
N VAL A 292 0.19 -8.50 23.76
CA VAL A 292 1.29 -7.93 24.56
C VAL A 292 0.98 -6.46 24.85
N ALA A 293 1.57 -5.90 25.91
CA ALA A 293 1.47 -4.48 26.19
C ALA A 293 2.12 -3.66 25.07
N ASP A 294 1.53 -2.52 24.73
CA ASP A 294 2.14 -1.57 23.80
C ASP A 294 3.21 -0.74 24.53
N PRO A 295 4.49 -0.80 24.12
CA PRO A 295 5.56 -0.05 24.79
C PRO A 295 5.46 1.48 24.61
N ARG A 296 4.49 1.96 23.82
CA ARG A 296 4.25 3.40 23.60
C ARG A 296 3.33 4.02 24.65
N GLY A 297 2.48 3.25 25.31
CA GLY A 297 1.50 3.78 26.26
C GLY A 297 0.87 2.70 27.15
N ALA A 298 0.56 3.06 28.39
CA ALA A 298 0.28 2.13 29.48
C ALA A 298 -0.95 1.23 29.29
N ASP A 299 -1.97 1.65 28.53
CA ASP A 299 -3.28 0.95 28.46
C ASP A 299 -3.67 0.46 27.06
N THR A 300 -2.69 0.33 26.16
CA THR A 300 -2.93 -0.20 24.81
C THR A 300 -2.28 -1.57 24.63
N LEU A 301 -2.93 -2.40 23.82
CA LEU A 301 -2.49 -3.76 23.56
C LEU A 301 -2.10 -3.92 22.10
N LEU A 302 -1.09 -4.73 21.86
CA LEU A 302 -0.70 -5.21 20.54
C LEU A 302 -1.05 -6.69 20.41
N VAL A 303 -1.33 -7.14 19.19
CA VAL A 303 -1.56 -8.54 18.85
C VAL A 303 -0.36 -9.07 18.10
N VAL A 304 0.24 -10.13 18.62
CA VAL A 304 1.33 -10.86 17.98
C VAL A 304 0.78 -12.12 17.33
N LYS A 305 1.22 -12.38 16.10
CA LYS A 305 0.85 -13.56 15.31
C LYS A 305 2.08 -14.30 14.85
N GLN A 306 2.20 -15.55 15.27
CA GLN A 306 3.27 -16.47 14.87
C GLN A 306 2.71 -17.76 14.27
N PRO A 307 3.23 -18.25 13.13
CA PRO A 307 2.91 -19.59 12.65
C PRO A 307 3.59 -20.67 13.51
N VAL A 308 2.82 -21.63 14.03
CA VAL A 308 3.34 -22.71 14.90
C VAL A 308 3.52 -24.01 14.13
N ASN A 309 2.55 -24.37 13.28
CA ASN A 309 2.61 -25.61 12.51
C ASN A 309 2.30 -25.35 11.02
N ILE A 310 3.23 -25.75 10.16
CA ILE A 310 3.10 -25.76 8.70
C ILE A 310 3.15 -27.20 8.21
N ARG A 311 2.01 -27.67 7.68
CA ARG A 311 1.87 -29.00 7.08
C ARG A 311 2.87 -29.20 5.94
N TRP A 312 3.42 -30.41 5.81
CA TRP A 312 4.49 -30.73 4.86
C TRP A 312 4.16 -30.32 3.40
N TYR A 313 2.96 -30.63 2.89
CA TYR A 313 2.57 -30.28 1.53
C TYR A 313 2.42 -28.76 1.33
N LYS A 314 2.20 -28.01 2.41
CA LYS A 314 2.24 -26.55 2.38
C LYS A 314 3.65 -26.00 2.39
N ARG A 315 4.63 -26.70 2.97
CA ARG A 315 6.05 -26.32 2.87
C ARG A 315 6.50 -26.34 1.41
N ILE A 316 6.04 -27.33 0.64
CA ILE A 316 6.31 -27.42 -0.80
C ILE A 316 5.53 -26.33 -1.56
N ALA A 317 4.21 -26.27 -1.39
CA ALA A 317 3.35 -25.36 -2.16
C ALA A 317 3.55 -23.86 -1.85
N ASP A 318 4.15 -23.53 -0.69
CA ASP A 318 4.43 -22.16 -0.27
C ASP A 318 5.94 -21.85 -0.28
N ARG A 319 6.81 -22.71 -0.83
CA ARG A 319 8.28 -22.53 -0.84
C ARG A 319 8.74 -21.19 -1.43
N ASN A 320 8.08 -20.73 -2.49
CA ASN A 320 8.41 -19.47 -3.17
C ASN A 320 7.51 -18.30 -2.71
N LYS A 321 6.80 -18.44 -1.59
CA LYS A 321 5.96 -17.38 -1.04
C LYS A 321 6.67 -16.69 0.11
N PRO A 322 6.40 -15.40 0.34
CA PRO A 322 6.88 -14.70 1.51
C PRO A 322 6.42 -15.38 2.81
N ALA A 323 7.19 -15.19 3.87
CA ALA A 323 6.85 -15.65 5.22
C ALA A 323 5.45 -15.18 5.64
N LYS A 324 4.79 -15.92 6.54
CA LYS A 324 3.39 -15.59 6.91
C LYS A 324 3.28 -14.24 7.61
N GLY A 325 4.29 -13.86 8.40
CA GLY A 325 4.44 -12.55 9.00
C GLY A 325 4.46 -11.46 7.93
N LEU A 326 5.42 -11.53 7.00
CA LEU A 326 5.55 -10.59 5.89
C LEU A 326 4.28 -10.52 5.00
N ARG A 327 3.61 -11.65 4.76
CA ARG A 327 2.32 -11.62 4.04
C ARG A 327 1.23 -10.87 4.79
N SER A 328 1.16 -11.00 6.12
CA SER A 328 0.18 -10.29 6.94
C SER A 328 0.51 -8.79 6.96
N TRP A 329 1.78 -8.44 7.12
CA TRP A 329 2.27 -7.07 6.97
C TRP A 329 1.87 -6.46 5.62
N ASN A 330 2.25 -7.12 4.51
CA ASN A 330 1.98 -6.63 3.16
C ASN A 330 0.47 -6.49 2.89
N GLY A 331 -0.32 -7.46 3.35
CA GLY A 331 -1.78 -7.43 3.22
C GLY A 331 -2.38 -6.23 3.95
N THR A 332 -1.93 -5.95 5.16
CA THR A 332 -2.40 -4.81 5.95
C THR A 332 -1.92 -3.48 5.34
N ALA A 333 -0.64 -3.35 4.99
CA ALA A 333 -0.09 -2.15 4.38
C ALA A 333 -0.83 -1.79 3.07
N GLU A 334 -1.11 -2.76 2.20
CA GLU A 334 -1.86 -2.50 0.96
C GLU A 334 -3.34 -2.15 1.19
N LEU A 335 -3.99 -2.69 2.24
CA LEU A 335 -5.36 -2.30 2.60
C LEU A 335 -5.40 -0.84 3.06
N LEU A 336 -4.51 -0.45 3.97
CA LEU A 336 -4.42 0.91 4.49
C LEU A 336 -4.03 1.91 3.38
N ARG A 337 -3.07 1.56 2.52
CA ARG A 337 -2.70 2.33 1.33
C ARG A 337 -3.85 2.53 0.35
N ARG A 338 -4.87 1.66 0.39
CA ARG A 338 -6.10 1.75 -0.39
C ARG A 338 -7.27 2.28 0.44
N GLY A 339 -7.02 2.84 1.63
CA GLY A 339 -8.04 3.38 2.54
C GLY A 339 -9.14 2.39 2.90
N ILE A 340 -8.78 1.11 3.03
CA ILE A 340 -9.61 0.05 3.60
C ILE A 340 -9.05 -0.25 4.99
N ALA A 341 -9.86 -0.02 6.02
CA ALA A 341 -9.42 -0.16 7.40
C ALA A 341 -9.02 -1.61 7.72
N ALA A 342 -7.88 -1.74 8.39
CA ALA A 342 -7.29 -2.98 8.85
C ALA A 342 -6.57 -2.71 10.17
N ALA A 343 -6.35 -3.75 10.98
CA ALA A 343 -5.58 -3.60 12.23
C ALA A 343 -4.19 -3.03 11.93
N GLU A 344 -3.88 -1.87 12.49
CA GLU A 344 -2.68 -1.10 12.14
C GLU A 344 -1.40 -1.94 12.35
N PRO A 345 -0.54 -2.08 11.33
CA PRO A 345 0.67 -2.86 11.47
C PRO A 345 1.68 -2.06 12.30
N VAL A 346 2.30 -2.71 13.28
CA VAL A 346 3.33 -2.09 14.13
C VAL A 346 4.70 -2.62 13.77
N ALA A 347 4.84 -3.94 13.62
CA ALA A 347 6.09 -4.55 13.22
C ALA A 347 5.88 -5.86 12.46
N TYR A 348 6.88 -6.25 11.67
CA TYR A 348 7.09 -7.65 11.30
C TYR A 348 8.56 -8.01 11.46
N PHE A 349 8.80 -9.27 11.80
CA PHE A 349 10.14 -9.84 11.88
C PHE A 349 10.15 -11.21 11.20
N GLU A 350 11.25 -11.55 10.55
CA GLU A 350 11.48 -12.90 10.04
C GLU A 350 12.95 -13.31 10.21
N SER A 351 13.16 -14.59 10.48
CA SER A 351 14.50 -15.13 10.62
C SER A 351 15.25 -15.05 9.29
N ARG A 352 16.54 -14.75 9.38
CA ARG A 352 17.48 -14.78 8.26
C ARG A 352 17.81 -16.22 7.84
N ASP A 353 17.60 -17.20 8.73
CA ASP A 353 17.65 -18.61 8.39
C ASP A 353 16.39 -19.03 7.62
N ARG A 354 16.55 -19.34 6.33
CA ARG A 354 15.45 -19.74 5.45
C ARG A 354 14.86 -21.11 5.81
N THR A 355 15.54 -21.93 6.60
CA THR A 355 15.03 -23.21 7.08
C THR A 355 14.04 -23.02 8.23
N ALA A 356 14.14 -21.90 8.96
CA ALA A 356 13.33 -21.52 10.09
C ALA A 356 11.93 -20.96 9.70
N ILE A 357 11.17 -21.70 8.88
CA ILE A 357 9.90 -21.27 8.25
C ILE A 357 8.78 -20.81 9.20
N THR A 358 8.87 -21.14 10.49
CA THR A 358 7.93 -20.71 11.55
C THR A 358 8.41 -19.51 12.35
N HIS A 359 9.68 -19.12 12.20
CA HIS A 359 10.31 -17.98 12.88
C HIS A 359 10.04 -16.71 12.09
N ASN A 360 8.78 -16.28 12.12
CA ASN A 360 8.33 -15.00 11.57
C ASN A 360 7.10 -14.51 12.32
N TRP A 361 7.10 -13.22 12.62
CA TRP A 361 6.10 -12.57 13.44
C TRP A 361 5.46 -11.41 12.69
N PHE A 362 4.21 -11.18 13.00
CA PHE A 362 3.48 -9.99 12.62
C PHE A 362 2.84 -9.41 13.88
N VAL A 363 3.08 -8.13 14.13
CA VAL A 363 2.55 -7.37 15.27
C VAL A 363 1.66 -6.27 14.73
N CYS A 364 0.44 -6.16 15.24
CA CYS A 364 -0.49 -5.10 14.90
C CYS A 364 -1.23 -4.59 16.14
N ALA A 365 -1.86 -3.42 16.04
CA ALA A 365 -2.72 -2.89 17.09
C ALA A 365 -3.85 -3.87 17.44
N HIS A 366 -4.18 -4.00 18.72
CA HIS A 366 -5.39 -4.67 19.15
C HIS A 366 -6.60 -3.78 18.86
N VAL A 367 -7.54 -4.29 18.07
CA VAL A 367 -8.74 -3.55 17.67
C VAL A 367 -9.89 -3.95 18.59
N ARG A 368 -10.38 -3.01 19.40
CA ARG A 368 -11.64 -3.17 20.14
C ARG A 368 -12.80 -3.12 19.15
N ALA A 369 -13.77 -4.00 19.33
CA ALA A 369 -14.92 -4.12 18.43
C ALA A 369 -16.15 -4.54 19.23
N ASP A 370 -17.31 -4.00 18.86
CA ASP A 370 -18.60 -4.28 19.51
C ASP A 370 -19.17 -5.62 19.05
N ALA A 371 -18.87 -6.01 17.80
CA ALA A 371 -19.24 -7.30 17.23
C ALA A 371 -18.35 -7.68 16.04
N THR A 372 -18.45 -8.91 15.57
CA THR A 372 -18.02 -9.30 14.22
C THR A 372 -19.22 -9.41 13.29
N VAL A 373 -19.01 -9.22 11.99
CA VAL A 373 -20.08 -9.45 10.97
C VAL A 373 -20.66 -10.86 11.08
N ARG A 374 -19.86 -11.84 11.51
CA ARG A 374 -20.35 -13.21 11.75
C ARG A 374 -21.36 -13.27 12.89
N GLU A 375 -21.12 -12.57 14.00
CA GLU A 375 -22.10 -12.52 15.11
C GLU A 375 -23.38 -11.81 14.67
N LEU A 376 -23.27 -10.62 14.04
CA LEU A 376 -24.43 -9.88 13.51
C LEU A 376 -25.28 -10.76 12.59
N PHE A 377 -24.67 -11.33 11.53
CA PHE A 377 -25.39 -12.16 10.56
C PHE A 377 -25.95 -13.44 11.17
N SER A 378 -25.27 -14.02 12.18
CA SER A 378 -25.81 -15.18 12.87
C SER A 378 -27.05 -14.79 13.67
N ALA A 379 -27.05 -13.68 14.41
CA ALA A 379 -28.21 -13.22 15.17
C ALA A 379 -29.41 -12.94 14.24
N TYR A 380 -29.18 -12.25 13.12
CA TYR A 380 -30.22 -11.94 12.15
C TYR A 380 -30.83 -13.18 11.50
N ALA A 381 -30.01 -14.20 11.20
CA ALA A 381 -30.51 -15.48 10.67
C ALA A 381 -31.36 -16.26 11.68
N HIS A 382 -31.29 -15.95 12.99
CA HIS A 382 -32.16 -16.52 14.02
C HIS A 382 -33.35 -15.61 14.36
N GLY A 383 -33.65 -14.62 13.50
CA GLY A 383 -34.83 -13.77 13.62
C GLY A 383 -34.63 -12.47 14.40
N ALA A 384 -33.42 -12.18 14.92
CA ALA A 384 -33.19 -10.91 15.61
C ALA A 384 -33.19 -9.72 14.64
N ASP A 385 -33.85 -8.62 14.99
CA ASP A 385 -33.84 -7.38 14.19
C ASP A 385 -32.60 -6.51 14.48
N SER A 386 -31.95 -6.73 15.62
CA SER A 386 -30.71 -6.05 16.01
C SER A 386 -29.78 -6.98 16.81
N HIS A 387 -28.49 -6.64 16.86
CA HIS A 387 -27.50 -7.29 17.71
C HIS A 387 -26.39 -6.29 18.06
N ALA A 388 -25.91 -6.28 19.30
CA ALA A 388 -24.96 -5.27 19.81
C ALA A 388 -25.40 -3.82 19.54
N GLY A 389 -26.71 -3.55 19.59
CA GLY A 389 -27.27 -2.22 19.30
C GLY A 389 -27.21 -1.81 17.82
N ILE A 390 -26.96 -2.75 16.90
CA ILE A 390 -26.88 -2.49 15.45
C ILE A 390 -28.05 -3.18 14.75
N ALA A 391 -28.87 -2.41 14.05
CA ALA A 391 -30.02 -2.90 13.30
C ALA A 391 -29.60 -3.67 12.03
N ARG A 392 -30.39 -4.67 11.63
CA ARG A 392 -30.11 -5.53 10.47
C ARG A 392 -29.91 -4.75 9.17
N ASP A 393 -30.84 -3.84 8.87
CA ASP A 393 -30.84 -3.12 7.60
C ASP A 393 -29.66 -2.12 7.53
N GLU A 394 -29.37 -1.44 8.63
CA GLU A 394 -28.22 -0.56 8.80
C GLU A 394 -26.89 -1.33 8.61
N ALA A 395 -26.72 -2.47 9.30
CA ALA A 395 -25.54 -3.32 9.16
C ALA A 395 -25.35 -3.77 7.71
N CYS A 396 -26.41 -4.23 7.05
CA CYS A 396 -26.35 -4.71 5.67
C CYS A 396 -26.02 -3.58 4.68
N GLU A 397 -26.59 -2.40 4.87
CA GLU A 397 -26.36 -1.24 4.02
C GLU A 397 -24.91 -0.74 4.11
N GLN A 398 -24.44 -0.45 5.32
CA GLN A 398 -23.11 0.10 5.52
C GLN A 398 -22.02 -0.92 5.17
N LEU A 399 -22.24 -2.22 5.47
CA LEU A 399 -21.32 -3.28 5.03
C LEU A 399 -21.31 -3.41 3.50
N CYS A 400 -22.45 -3.29 2.83
CA CYS A 400 -22.50 -3.33 1.37
C CYS A 400 -21.66 -2.18 0.77
N ALA A 401 -21.81 -0.96 1.29
CA ALA A 401 -21.00 0.19 0.87
C ALA A 401 -19.50 -0.04 1.12
N PHE A 402 -19.13 -0.57 2.28
CA PHE A 402 -17.74 -0.93 2.60
C PHE A 402 -17.16 -1.95 1.62
N LEU A 403 -17.90 -3.03 1.30
CA LEU A 403 -17.45 -4.07 0.37
C LEU A 403 -17.40 -3.57 -1.08
N LEU A 404 -18.29 -2.66 -1.47
CA LEU A 404 -18.23 -1.99 -2.79
C LEU A 404 -16.97 -1.13 -2.89
N LYS A 405 -16.65 -0.33 -1.88
CA LYS A 405 -15.41 0.45 -1.80
C LYS A 405 -14.18 -0.45 -1.87
N MET A 406 -14.12 -1.50 -1.05
CA MET A 406 -13.02 -2.46 -1.03
C MET A 406 -12.78 -3.10 -2.41
N HIS A 407 -13.82 -3.64 -3.03
CA HIS A 407 -13.71 -4.26 -4.35
C HIS A 407 -13.46 -3.23 -5.47
N GLY A 408 -14.01 -2.01 -5.35
CA GLY A 408 -13.77 -0.90 -6.25
C GLY A 408 -12.30 -0.48 -6.27
N ARG A 409 -11.65 -0.50 -5.10
CA ARG A 409 -10.22 -0.22 -4.94
C ARG A 409 -9.30 -1.42 -5.23
N GLY A 410 -9.80 -2.45 -5.90
CA GLY A 410 -8.99 -3.56 -6.40
C GLY A 410 -8.51 -4.53 -5.33
N VAL A 411 -9.18 -4.61 -4.19
CA VAL A 411 -8.87 -5.58 -3.13
C VAL A 411 -9.68 -6.86 -3.36
N TYR A 412 -9.00 -8.00 -3.42
CA TYR A 412 -9.59 -9.33 -3.34
C TYR A 412 -9.09 -10.00 -2.07
N PHE A 413 -9.91 -10.04 -1.03
CA PHE A 413 -9.48 -10.39 0.31
C PHE A 413 -9.24 -11.90 0.48
N ARG A 414 -9.95 -12.74 -0.28
CA ARG A 414 -9.79 -14.22 -0.36
C ARG A 414 -10.17 -15.01 0.88
N ASP A 415 -10.16 -14.39 2.05
CA ASP A 415 -10.64 -14.97 3.30
C ASP A 415 -11.69 -14.12 3.99
N LEU A 416 -12.61 -13.56 3.21
CA LEU A 416 -13.59 -12.59 3.68
C LEU A 416 -14.73 -13.29 4.44
N SER A 417 -14.42 -14.00 5.51
CA SER A 417 -15.42 -14.56 6.41
C SER A 417 -15.89 -13.49 7.39
N GLY A 418 -17.15 -13.56 7.84
CA GLY A 418 -17.69 -12.59 8.81
C GLY A 418 -16.86 -12.45 10.10
N GLY A 419 -16.08 -13.47 10.48
CA GLY A 419 -15.22 -13.41 11.66
C GLY A 419 -13.90 -12.65 11.44
N ASN A 420 -13.58 -12.27 10.21
CA ASN A 420 -12.42 -11.46 9.86
C ASN A 420 -12.78 -9.98 9.61
N MET A 421 -14.04 -9.61 9.90
CA MET A 421 -14.56 -8.26 9.76
C MET A 421 -15.09 -7.83 11.13
N LEU A 422 -14.30 -7.01 11.81
CA LEU A 422 -14.65 -6.41 13.09
C LEU A 422 -15.54 -5.19 12.83
N VAL A 423 -16.55 -5.01 13.68
CA VAL A 423 -17.51 -3.92 13.60
C VAL A 423 -17.38 -3.07 14.85
N HIS A 424 -17.22 -1.77 14.65
CA HIS A 424 -17.28 -0.77 15.71
C HIS A 424 -18.42 0.20 15.41
N LYS A 425 -19.26 0.49 16.40
CA LYS A 425 -20.34 1.46 16.29
C LYS A 425 -19.86 2.81 16.82
N HIS A 426 -19.92 3.84 15.99
CA HIS A 426 -19.66 5.22 16.40
C HIS A 426 -20.90 5.84 17.03
N ASP A 427 -20.71 6.89 17.85
CA ASP A 427 -21.79 7.59 18.55
C ASP A 427 -22.81 8.23 17.59
N ASP A 428 -22.39 8.57 16.37
CA ASP A 428 -23.22 9.13 15.31
C ASP A 428 -24.00 8.07 14.50
N GLY A 429 -23.95 6.80 14.91
CA GLY A 429 -24.60 5.70 14.22
C GLY A 429 -23.87 5.18 12.97
N ARG A 430 -22.67 5.69 12.64
CA ARG A 430 -21.85 5.08 11.58
C ARG A 430 -21.16 3.82 12.08
N LEU A 431 -21.00 2.85 11.18
CA LEU A 431 -20.28 1.61 11.44
C LEU A 431 -18.87 1.67 10.84
N GLY A 432 -17.87 1.48 11.69
CA GLY A 432 -16.49 1.22 11.31
C GLY A 432 -16.26 -0.27 11.05
N PHE A 433 -15.68 -0.62 9.89
CA PHE A 433 -15.33 -1.99 9.54
C PHE A 433 -13.82 -2.17 9.47
N THR A 434 -13.26 -3.03 10.33
CA THR A 434 -11.82 -3.30 10.37
C THR A 434 -11.51 -4.74 9.99
N LEU A 435 -10.63 -4.92 8.99
CA LEU A 435 -10.23 -6.24 8.50
C LEU A 435 -9.05 -6.82 9.28
N ILE A 436 -9.11 -8.12 9.55
CA ILE A 436 -8.03 -8.91 10.18
C ILE A 436 -7.72 -10.18 9.38
N ASP A 437 -6.57 -10.81 9.62
CA ASP A 437 -6.06 -11.96 8.84
C ASP A 437 -5.85 -11.66 7.34
N THR A 438 -5.16 -10.55 7.07
CA THR A 438 -4.94 -9.95 5.75
C THR A 438 -3.97 -10.74 4.84
N GLY A 439 -3.24 -11.73 5.37
CA GLY A 439 -2.09 -12.37 4.70
C GLY A 439 -2.39 -13.26 3.48
N ARG A 440 -3.63 -13.28 3.00
CA ARG A 440 -4.04 -13.96 1.75
C ARG A 440 -4.56 -13.02 0.69
N ALA A 441 -4.79 -11.75 1.02
CA ALA A 441 -5.35 -10.77 0.12
C ALA A 441 -4.51 -10.62 -1.16
N ARG A 442 -5.18 -10.23 -2.23
CA ARG A 442 -4.59 -9.88 -3.53
C ARG A 442 -5.04 -8.49 -3.90
N PHE A 443 -4.18 -7.77 -4.59
CA PHE A 443 -4.36 -6.36 -4.88
C PHE A 443 -4.14 -6.11 -6.37
N TYR A 444 -5.04 -5.33 -6.96
CA TYR A 444 -5.05 -5.03 -8.38
C TYR A 444 -4.94 -3.51 -8.62
N HIS A 445 -4.37 -3.11 -9.76
CA HIS A 445 -4.38 -1.71 -10.20
C HIS A 445 -5.66 -1.33 -10.95
N HIS A 446 -6.70 -2.15 -10.81
CA HIS A 446 -8.04 -1.95 -11.34
C HIS A 446 -9.04 -2.51 -10.32
N ALA A 447 -10.32 -2.26 -10.52
CA ALA A 447 -11.36 -2.81 -9.67
C ALA A 447 -11.33 -4.36 -9.69
N THR A 448 -11.68 -5.01 -8.58
CA THR A 448 -11.65 -6.46 -8.45
C THR A 448 -12.60 -7.12 -9.45
N PRO A 449 -12.19 -8.16 -10.20
CA PRO A 449 -13.06 -8.88 -11.13
C PRO A 449 -14.31 -9.46 -10.45
N LEU A 450 -15.46 -9.43 -11.14
CA LEU A 450 -16.76 -9.80 -10.56
C LEU A 450 -16.76 -11.20 -9.93
N ASN A 451 -16.21 -12.21 -10.61
CA ASN A 451 -16.12 -13.57 -10.07
C ASN A 451 -15.38 -13.65 -8.72
N GLN A 452 -14.34 -12.83 -8.53
CA GLN A 452 -13.60 -12.75 -7.27
C GLN A 452 -14.39 -12.00 -6.20
N ARG A 453 -15.13 -10.95 -6.56
CA ARG A 453 -16.09 -10.28 -5.66
C ARG A 453 -17.14 -11.27 -5.15
N ILE A 454 -17.76 -12.04 -6.06
CA ILE A 454 -18.74 -13.07 -5.70
C ILE A 454 -18.12 -14.12 -4.77
N ALA A 455 -16.87 -14.54 -5.03
CA ALA A 455 -16.19 -15.50 -4.17
C ALA A 455 -15.96 -14.96 -2.74
N ASP A 456 -15.68 -13.67 -2.57
CA ASP A 456 -15.56 -13.03 -1.26
C ASP A 456 -16.93 -12.85 -0.60
N LEU A 457 -17.94 -12.37 -1.33
CA LEU A 457 -19.32 -12.22 -0.84
C LEU A 457 -19.93 -13.54 -0.38
N THR A 458 -19.65 -14.63 -1.10
CA THR A 458 -20.10 -15.97 -0.70
C THR A 458 -19.56 -16.37 0.68
N ARG A 459 -18.36 -15.92 1.04
CA ARG A 459 -17.77 -16.14 2.38
C ARG A 459 -18.33 -15.18 3.41
N ALA A 460 -18.54 -13.92 3.03
CA ALA A 460 -19.00 -12.86 3.94
C ALA A 460 -20.44 -13.11 4.40
N CYS A 461 -21.31 -13.45 3.45
CA CYS A 461 -22.73 -13.66 3.68
C CYS A 461 -23.07 -15.11 4.09
N ASN A 462 -22.07 -15.94 4.41
CA ASN A 462 -22.31 -17.36 4.65
C ASN A 462 -23.16 -17.65 5.89
N LYS A 463 -23.25 -16.69 6.81
CA LYS A 463 -24.06 -16.78 8.03
C LYS A 463 -25.47 -16.23 7.90
N LEU A 464 -25.74 -15.44 6.87
CA LEU A 464 -27.11 -15.05 6.54
C LEU A 464 -27.89 -16.27 6.04
N ASP A 465 -29.20 -16.22 6.30
CA ASP A 465 -30.20 -17.12 5.76
C ASP A 465 -30.42 -16.87 4.25
N GLY A 466 -31.32 -17.65 3.64
CA GLY A 466 -31.59 -17.54 2.20
C GLY A 466 -32.10 -16.17 1.79
N ASP A 467 -33.00 -15.58 2.57
CA ASP A 467 -33.58 -14.28 2.28
C ASP A 467 -32.58 -13.14 2.52
N GLY A 468 -31.88 -13.15 3.66
CA GLY A 468 -30.83 -12.17 3.95
C GLY A 468 -29.74 -12.15 2.89
N ARG A 469 -29.32 -13.32 2.38
CA ARG A 469 -28.37 -13.41 1.26
C ARG A 469 -28.93 -12.79 -0.03
N ARG A 470 -30.20 -13.05 -0.34
CA ARG A 470 -30.86 -12.48 -1.53
C ARG A 470 -30.88 -10.96 -1.46
N ARG A 471 -31.40 -10.39 -0.36
CA ARG A 471 -31.48 -8.94 -0.14
C ARG A 471 -30.09 -8.27 -0.21
N PHE A 472 -29.09 -8.85 0.46
CA PHE A 472 -27.72 -8.32 0.44
C PHE A 472 -27.12 -8.34 -0.97
N MET A 473 -27.29 -9.45 -1.70
CA MET A 473 -26.74 -9.60 -3.05
C MET A 473 -27.45 -8.73 -4.09
N GLU A 474 -28.76 -8.54 -3.96
CA GLU A 474 -29.54 -7.61 -4.79
C GLU A 474 -29.06 -6.17 -4.59
N ARG A 475 -28.82 -5.75 -3.33
CA ARG A 475 -28.24 -4.43 -3.04
C ARG A 475 -26.84 -4.29 -3.64
N TYR A 476 -25.94 -5.26 -3.39
CA TYR A 476 -24.56 -5.20 -3.86
C TYR A 476 -24.45 -5.19 -5.38
N LEU A 477 -25.19 -6.07 -6.07
CA LEU A 477 -25.14 -6.16 -7.52
C LEU A 477 -25.94 -5.04 -8.18
N GLY A 478 -27.04 -4.58 -7.58
CA GLY A 478 -27.81 -3.43 -8.02
C GLY A 478 -26.96 -2.17 -8.10
N ALA A 479 -26.11 -1.92 -7.09
CA ALA A 479 -25.13 -0.83 -7.11
C ALA A 479 -24.09 -0.94 -8.24
N LEU A 480 -23.96 -2.11 -8.87
CA LEU A 480 -23.11 -2.34 -10.05
C LEU A 480 -23.91 -2.40 -11.36
N GLY A 481 -25.21 -2.08 -11.34
CA GLY A 481 -26.12 -2.19 -12.48
C GLY A 481 -26.38 -3.64 -12.91
N ARG A 482 -26.37 -4.60 -11.97
CA ARG A 482 -26.48 -6.04 -12.24
C ARG A 482 -27.53 -6.72 -11.37
N GLY A 483 -28.19 -7.75 -11.92
CA GLY A 483 -29.14 -8.58 -11.19
C GLY A 483 -28.50 -9.79 -10.48
N PHE A 484 -29.15 -10.29 -9.43
CA PHE A 484 -28.74 -11.50 -8.72
C PHE A 484 -29.17 -12.78 -9.47
N SER A 485 -28.38 -13.16 -10.47
CA SER A 485 -28.63 -14.32 -11.35
C SER A 485 -28.55 -15.71 -10.66
N LEU A 486 -29.10 -16.73 -11.33
CA LEU A 486 -29.01 -18.14 -10.93
C LEU A 486 -27.55 -18.63 -10.80
N ARG A 487 -26.65 -18.17 -11.67
CA ARG A 487 -25.21 -18.51 -11.60
C ARG A 487 -24.59 -18.05 -10.28
N HIS A 488 -24.98 -16.87 -9.79
CA HIS A 488 -24.54 -16.38 -8.50
C HIS A 488 -25.10 -17.24 -7.36
N ARG A 489 -26.40 -17.57 -7.39
CA ARG A 489 -27.04 -18.46 -6.39
C ARG A 489 -26.36 -19.83 -6.33
N LEU A 490 -25.96 -20.39 -7.47
CA LEU A 490 -25.23 -21.66 -7.53
C LEU A 490 -23.87 -21.57 -6.81
N ALA A 491 -23.14 -20.47 -6.93
CA ALA A 491 -21.87 -20.28 -6.23
C ALA A 491 -22.03 -20.37 -4.70
N PHE A 492 -23.12 -19.81 -4.16
CA PHE A 492 -23.46 -19.93 -2.74
C PHE A 492 -23.76 -21.38 -2.34
N LYS A 493 -24.63 -22.08 -3.09
CA LYS A 493 -24.96 -23.49 -2.82
C LYS A 493 -23.73 -24.39 -2.84
N LEU A 494 -22.85 -24.23 -3.83
CA LEU A 494 -21.60 -24.99 -3.93
C LEU A 494 -20.67 -24.72 -2.75
N TYR A 495 -20.62 -23.48 -2.27
CA TYR A 495 -19.84 -23.14 -1.09
C TYR A 495 -20.43 -23.73 0.19
N ASP A 496 -21.75 -23.70 0.37
CA ASP A 496 -22.41 -24.31 1.52
C ASP A 496 -22.17 -25.83 1.55
N LEU A 497 -22.32 -26.51 0.41
CA LEU A 497 -22.01 -27.93 0.26
C LEU A 497 -20.56 -28.23 0.66
N LYS A 498 -19.62 -27.43 0.16
CA LYS A 498 -18.20 -27.54 0.51
C LYS A 498 -17.95 -27.36 2.02
N VAL A 499 -18.63 -26.41 2.66
CA VAL A 499 -18.52 -26.18 4.11
C VAL A 499 -19.11 -27.35 4.90
N ALA A 500 -20.28 -27.83 4.51
CA ALA A 500 -20.96 -28.97 5.13
C ALA A 500 -20.10 -30.26 5.03
N LEU A 501 -19.60 -30.56 3.83
CA LEU A 501 -18.71 -31.70 3.60
C LEU A 501 -17.45 -31.61 4.49
N LYS A 502 -16.83 -30.43 4.55
CA LYS A 502 -15.64 -30.21 5.39
C LYS A 502 -15.93 -30.37 6.88
N ARG A 503 -17.13 -29.99 7.35
CA ARG A 503 -17.55 -30.21 8.75
C ARG A 503 -17.73 -31.71 9.02
N ARG A 504 -18.38 -32.44 8.11
CA ARG A 504 -18.57 -33.90 8.21
C ARG A 504 -17.22 -34.63 8.23
N LEU A 505 -16.31 -34.29 7.32
CA LEU A 505 -14.96 -34.87 7.28
C LEU A 505 -14.17 -34.59 8.56
N ARG A 506 -14.28 -33.40 9.16
CA ARG A 506 -13.60 -33.07 10.44
C ARG A 506 -14.10 -33.88 11.63
N ARG A 507 -15.33 -34.40 11.58
CA ARG A 507 -15.91 -35.28 12.59
C ARG A 507 -15.49 -36.74 12.42
N ASN A 508 -14.90 -37.11 11.28
CA ASN A 508 -14.41 -38.46 11.02
C ASN A 508 -13.05 -38.68 11.73
N ALA A 509 -12.95 -39.72 12.56
CA ALA A 509 -11.76 -40.08 13.33
C ALA A 509 -10.52 -40.33 12.43
N LEU A 510 -10.71 -40.97 11.27
CA LEU A 510 -9.63 -41.24 10.31
C LEU A 510 -9.01 -39.95 9.74
N TYR A 511 -9.85 -38.94 9.50
CA TYR A 511 -9.39 -37.62 9.04
C TYR A 511 -8.69 -36.83 10.16
N GLN A 512 -8.99 -37.09 11.44
CA GLN A 512 -8.23 -36.52 12.56
C GLN A 512 -6.87 -37.19 12.71
N LEU A 513 -6.78 -38.50 12.42
CA LEU A 513 -5.54 -39.29 12.44
C LEU A 513 -4.58 -38.85 11.32
N LEU A 514 -5.08 -38.71 10.08
CA LEU A 514 -4.32 -38.19 8.92
C LEU A 514 -3.94 -36.71 9.02
N ARG A 515 -4.40 -36.01 10.07
CA ARG A 515 -4.20 -34.57 10.29
C ARG A 515 -3.15 -34.26 11.36
N ARG A 516 -2.82 -35.24 12.23
CA ARG A 516 -1.61 -35.20 13.05
C ARG A 516 -0.41 -35.29 12.11
#